data_AF-A0A1H9SMU3-F1
#
_entry.id   AF-A0A1H9SMU3-F1
#
_cell.length_a   1.000
_cell.length_b   1.000
_cell.length_c   1.000
_cell.angle_alpha   90.00
_cell.angle_beta   90.00
_cell.angle_gamma   90.00
#
_symmetry.space_group_name_H-M   'P 1'
#
loop_
_entity.id
_entity.type
_entity.pdbx_description
1 polymer ?
#
loop_
_entity_poly.entity_id
_entity_poly.type
_entity_poly.pdbx_seq_one_letter_code
_entity_poly.pdbx_strand_id
1 'polypeptide(L)'
;MATTDDIARRVKEADSSRSAKRTKAALLVGELAHERTAVLQRLTEIDQQIGDVIIDNNDVIAIDELAAFTETPSTDLEQIVSARKPNRGRRKRRTAVPSMTAPDAADSIAPQETDTP
;
A
#
# COMPACT_ATOMS: atom_id res chain seq x y z
N MET A 1 33.56 34.41 33.74
CA MET A 1 32.25 33.73 33.83
C MET A 1 31.51 34.00 32.54
N ALA A 2 30.89 32.99 31.91
CA ALA A 2 30.00 33.23 30.78
C ALA A 2 28.71 33.86 31.30
N THR A 3 28.25 34.94 30.67
CA THR A 3 26.96 35.53 31.03
C THR A 3 25.84 34.61 30.56
N THR A 4 24.67 34.70 31.19
CA THR A 4 23.48 33.92 30.80
C THR A 4 23.15 34.11 29.31
N ASP A 5 23.37 35.31 28.78
CA ASP A 5 23.15 35.65 27.36
C ASP A 5 24.14 34.94 26.43
N ASP A 6 25.40 34.75 26.85
CA ASP A 6 26.39 33.99 26.08
C ASP A 6 26.03 32.51 26.00
N ILE A 7 25.48 31.94 27.08
CA ILE A 7 25.02 30.55 27.10
C ILE A 7 23.80 30.38 26.19
N ALA A 8 22.82 31.29 26.28
CA ALA A 8 21.63 31.28 25.43
C ALA A 8 21.98 31.39 23.94
N ARG A 9 22.95 32.25 23.59
CA ARG A 9 23.43 32.39 22.20
C ARG A 9 24.06 31.11 21.67
N ARG A 10 24.92 30.46 22.47
CA ARG A 10 25.59 29.21 22.08
C ARG A 10 24.60 28.06 21.86
N VAL A 11 23.58 27.94 22.71
CA VAL A 11 22.52 26.91 22.54
C VAL A 11 21.72 27.17 21.26
N LYS A 12 21.28 28.42 21.03
CA LYS A 12 20.52 28.79 19.84
C LYS A 12 21.27 28.50 18.54
N GLU A 13 22.57 28.77 18.52
CA GLU A 13 23.42 28.51 17.36
C GLU A 13 23.68 27.01 17.13
N ALA A 14 23.85 26.24 18.21
CA ALA A 14 23.95 24.79 18.11
C ALA A 14 22.65 24.16 17.58
N ASP A 15 21.51 24.61 18.07
CA ASP A 15 20.20 24.11 17.65
C ASP A 15 19.83 24.55 16.22
N SER A 16 20.22 25.76 15.80
CA SER A 16 20.02 26.20 14.41
C SER A 16 20.82 25.34 13.43
N SER A 17 22.09 25.02 13.75
CA SER A 17 22.92 24.14 12.94
C SER A 17 22.35 22.71 12.87
N ARG A 18 21.90 22.18 14.02
CA ARG A 18 21.30 20.84 14.09
C ARG A 18 19.97 20.77 13.34
N SER A 19 19.10 21.77 13.50
CA SER A 19 17.81 21.83 12.80
C SER A 19 18.00 21.98 11.29
N ALA A 20 18.93 22.82 10.83
CA ALA A 20 19.23 22.94 9.40
C ALA A 20 19.67 21.60 8.77
N LYS A 21 20.53 20.84 9.46
CA LYS A 21 20.95 19.50 9.01
C LYS A 21 19.78 18.51 8.98
N ARG A 22 18.92 18.52 9.99
CA ARG A 22 17.71 17.67 10.05
C ARG A 22 16.75 18.00 8.92
N THR A 23 16.50 19.28 8.66
CA THR A 23 15.64 19.72 7.55
C THR A 23 16.21 19.26 6.22
N LYS A 24 17.51 19.48 5.96
CA LYS A 24 18.13 19.02 4.71
C LYS A 24 18.01 17.50 4.53
N ALA A 25 18.27 16.73 5.58
CA ALA A 25 18.14 15.27 5.52
C ALA A 25 16.69 14.83 5.27
N ALA A 26 15.72 15.44 5.95
CA ALA A 26 14.31 15.13 5.76
C ALA A 26 13.82 15.44 4.34
N LEU A 27 14.27 16.58 3.77
CA LEU A 27 13.94 16.94 2.39
C LEU A 27 14.50 15.93 1.39
N LEU A 28 15.79 15.57 1.51
CA LEU A 28 16.42 14.59 0.62
C LEU A 28 15.77 13.21 0.73
N VAL A 29 15.47 12.75 1.94
CA VAL A 29 14.80 11.46 2.13
C VAL A 29 13.38 11.49 1.56
N GLY A 30 12.65 12.59 1.73
CA GLY A 30 11.32 12.77 1.14
C GLY A 30 11.36 12.70 -0.38
N GLU A 31 12.28 13.42 -1.01
CA GLU A 31 12.49 13.41 -2.47
C GLU A 31 12.81 12.00 -2.98
N LEU A 32 13.80 11.32 -2.38
CA LEU A 32 14.17 9.95 -2.75
C LEU A 32 13.03 8.94 -2.53
N ALA A 33 12.20 9.12 -1.50
CA ALA A 33 11.06 8.26 -1.25
C ALA A 33 9.97 8.43 -2.34
N HIS A 34 9.76 9.67 -2.80
CA HIS A 34 8.86 9.96 -3.93
C HIS A 34 9.38 9.35 -5.23
N GLU A 35 10.65 9.54 -5.54
CA GLU A 35 11.30 8.92 -6.70
C GLU A 35 11.21 7.40 -6.66
N ARG A 36 11.52 6.80 -5.51
CA ARG A 36 11.40 5.34 -5.31
C ARG A 36 9.99 4.85 -5.59
N THR A 37 8.98 5.59 -5.16
CA THR A 37 7.57 5.23 -5.41
C THR A 37 7.25 5.27 -6.90
N ALA A 38 7.72 6.30 -7.62
CA ALA A 38 7.53 6.41 -9.05
C ALA A 38 8.23 5.28 -9.83
N VAL A 39 9.46 4.94 -9.44
CA VAL A 39 10.21 3.82 -10.04
C VAL A 39 9.49 2.50 -9.81
N LEU A 40 8.97 2.24 -8.59
CA LEU A 40 8.22 1.01 -8.31
C LEU A 40 6.92 0.91 -9.11
N GLN A 41 6.22 2.02 -9.33
CA GLN A 41 5.04 2.04 -10.19
C GLN A 41 5.42 1.68 -11.63
N ARG A 42 6.49 2.29 -12.16
CA ARG A 42 6.95 1.99 -13.51
C ARG A 42 7.43 0.55 -13.64
N LEU A 43 8.14 0.04 -12.64
CA LEU A 43 8.57 -1.36 -12.59
C LEU A 43 7.36 -2.30 -12.61
N THR A 44 6.34 -2.01 -11.81
CA THR A 44 5.09 -2.79 -11.79
C THR A 44 4.41 -2.81 -13.17
N GLU A 45 4.39 -1.68 -13.87
CA GLU A 45 3.83 -1.59 -15.23
C GLU A 45 4.65 -2.43 -16.23
N ILE A 46 5.98 -2.38 -16.14
CA ILE A 46 6.88 -3.18 -16.98
C ILE A 46 6.68 -4.68 -16.70
N ASP A 47 6.66 -5.08 -15.44
CA ASP A 47 6.43 -6.47 -15.04
C ASP A 47 5.06 -6.96 -15.54
N GLN A 48 4.04 -6.10 -15.50
CA GLN A 48 2.74 -6.42 -16.09
C GLN A 48 2.87 -6.70 -17.59
N GLN A 49 3.52 -5.81 -18.35
CA GLN A 49 3.70 -5.96 -19.79
C GLN A 49 4.50 -7.22 -20.16
N ILE A 50 5.59 -7.49 -19.44
CA ILE A 50 6.36 -8.73 -19.59
C ILE A 50 5.45 -9.93 -19.37
N GLY A 51 4.66 -9.91 -18.30
CA GLY A 51 3.68 -10.95 -18.00
C GLY A 51 2.61 -11.15 -19.09
N ASP A 52 2.08 -10.08 -19.72
CA ASP A 52 1.17 -10.22 -20.88
C ASP A 52 1.88 -10.95 -22.02
N VAL A 53 3.07 -10.49 -22.40
CA VAL A 53 3.82 -11.03 -23.54
C VAL A 53 4.12 -12.51 -23.34
N ILE A 54 4.54 -12.92 -22.13
CA ILE A 54 4.80 -14.33 -21.83
C ILE A 54 3.52 -15.16 -21.94
N ILE A 55 2.40 -14.68 -21.39
CA ILE A 55 1.13 -15.43 -21.42
C ILE A 55 0.60 -15.56 -22.85
N ASP A 56 0.67 -14.48 -23.63
CA ASP A 56 0.15 -14.41 -25.01
C ASP A 56 0.94 -15.28 -26.00
N ASN A 57 2.19 -15.64 -25.66
CA ASN A 57 3.08 -16.42 -26.53
C ASN A 57 3.48 -17.78 -25.94
N ASN A 58 2.84 -18.22 -24.84
CA ASN A 58 3.20 -19.46 -24.14
C ASN A 58 2.93 -20.74 -24.96
N ASP A 59 2.18 -20.64 -26.06
CA ASP A 59 1.99 -21.70 -27.04
C ASP A 59 3.12 -21.78 -28.08
N VAL A 60 3.87 -20.70 -28.26
CA VAL A 60 4.97 -20.57 -29.22
C VAL A 60 6.34 -20.78 -28.58
N ILE A 61 6.53 -20.28 -27.36
CA ILE A 61 7.82 -20.32 -26.67
C ILE A 61 7.64 -20.57 -25.17
N ALA A 62 8.38 -21.56 -24.65
CA ALA A 62 8.35 -21.87 -23.22
C ALA A 62 9.14 -20.86 -22.39
N ILE A 63 8.85 -20.77 -21.09
CA ILE A 63 9.55 -19.88 -20.14
C ILE A 63 11.05 -20.18 -20.09
N ASP A 64 11.44 -21.46 -20.13
CA ASP A 64 12.86 -21.86 -20.12
C ASP A 64 13.61 -21.41 -21.38
N GLU A 65 12.93 -21.43 -22.53
CA GLU A 65 13.49 -20.95 -23.80
C GLU A 65 13.63 -19.43 -23.80
N LEU A 66 12.61 -18.71 -23.31
CA LEU A 66 12.67 -17.26 -23.11
C LEU A 66 13.83 -16.87 -22.18
N ALA A 67 14.01 -17.60 -21.08
CA ALA A 67 15.10 -17.37 -20.14
C ALA A 67 16.47 -17.50 -20.82
N ALA A 68 16.64 -18.53 -21.65
CA ALA A 68 17.87 -18.74 -22.41
C ALA A 68 18.13 -17.63 -23.45
N PHE A 69 17.10 -17.14 -24.16
CA PHE A 69 17.26 -16.12 -25.19
C PHE A 69 17.42 -14.70 -24.66
N THR A 70 16.86 -14.41 -23.50
CA THR A 70 16.86 -13.06 -22.91
C THR A 70 17.91 -12.88 -21.81
N GLU A 71 18.66 -13.93 -21.49
CA GLU A 71 19.60 -13.98 -20.36
C GLU A 71 18.92 -13.62 -19.02
N THR A 72 17.60 -13.77 -18.95
CA THR A 72 16.80 -13.49 -17.75
C THR A 72 16.52 -14.80 -17.03
N PRO A 73 16.75 -14.90 -15.71
CA PRO A 73 16.48 -16.14 -14.97
C PRO A 73 15.01 -16.59 -15.11
N SER A 74 14.80 -17.90 -15.33
CA SER A 74 13.44 -18.45 -15.40
C SER A 74 12.65 -18.20 -14.11
N THR A 75 13.32 -18.18 -12.96
CA THR A 75 12.71 -17.84 -11.66
C THR A 75 12.09 -16.45 -11.64
N ASP A 76 12.71 -15.49 -12.31
CA ASP A 76 12.25 -14.09 -12.32
C ASP A 76 11.05 -13.97 -13.26
N LEU A 77 11.11 -14.62 -14.43
CA LEU A 77 9.99 -14.71 -15.36
C LEU A 77 8.77 -15.43 -14.73
N GLU A 78 9.00 -16.53 -14.02
CA GLU A 78 7.96 -17.23 -13.26
C GLU A 78 7.38 -16.37 -12.13
N GLN A 79 8.22 -15.58 -11.45
CA GLN A 79 7.76 -14.65 -10.42
C GLN A 79 6.86 -13.58 -11.02
N ILE A 80 7.24 -13.00 -12.16
CA ILE A 80 6.43 -11.99 -12.87
C ILE A 80 5.07 -12.58 -13.28
N VAL A 81 5.05 -13.79 -13.86
CA VAL A 81 3.80 -14.45 -14.27
C VAL A 81 2.95 -14.86 -13.06
N SER A 82 3.56 -15.33 -11.98
CA SER A 82 2.85 -15.77 -10.77
C SER A 82 2.27 -14.61 -9.96
N ALA A 83 2.96 -13.47 -9.89
CA ALA A 83 2.45 -12.24 -9.30
C ALA A 83 1.19 -11.72 -10.03
N ARG A 84 1.05 -12.07 -11.31
CA ARG A 84 -0.10 -11.72 -12.14
C ARG A 84 -1.33 -12.58 -11.93
N LYS A 85 -1.19 -13.81 -11.42
CA LYS A 85 -2.33 -14.73 -11.28
C LYS A 85 -3.36 -14.09 -10.36
N PRO A 86 -4.51 -13.60 -10.87
CA PRO A 86 -5.56 -13.14 -9.99
C PRO A 86 -5.94 -14.34 -9.13
N ASN A 87 -6.10 -14.13 -7.83
CA ASN A 87 -6.59 -15.13 -6.89
C ASN A 87 -7.94 -15.67 -7.42
N ARG A 88 -7.88 -16.71 -8.25
CA ARG A 88 -9.01 -17.34 -8.92
C ARG A 88 -9.78 -18.09 -7.84
N GLY A 89 -10.66 -17.39 -7.14
CA GLY A 89 -11.60 -18.05 -6.24
C GLY A 89 -12.05 -17.27 -5.02
N ARG A 90 -12.89 -16.25 -5.22
CA ARG A 90 -13.95 -15.99 -4.23
C ARG A 90 -15.24 -15.59 -4.93
N ARG A 91 -15.87 -16.57 -5.57
CA ARG A 91 -17.26 -16.47 -6.04
C ARG A 91 -18.14 -16.17 -4.83
N LYS A 92 -18.73 -14.97 -4.77
CA LYS A 92 -19.70 -14.57 -3.73
C LYS A 92 -20.79 -15.63 -3.62
N ARG A 93 -20.89 -16.32 -2.48
CA ARG A 93 -22.11 -17.02 -2.10
C ARG A 93 -23.11 -15.93 -1.70
N ARG A 94 -24.04 -15.60 -2.60
CA ARG A 94 -25.23 -14.81 -2.24
C ARG A 94 -25.98 -15.61 -1.19
N THR A 95 -26.00 -15.13 0.04
CA THR A 95 -26.99 -15.56 1.04
C THR A 95 -28.34 -15.06 0.54
N ALA A 96 -29.14 -15.99 0.00
CA ALA A 96 -30.54 -15.76 -0.29
C ALA A 96 -31.26 -15.53 1.05
N VAL A 97 -31.87 -14.36 1.20
CA VAL A 97 -32.80 -14.06 2.28
C VAL A 97 -34.16 -14.61 1.85
N PRO A 98 -34.84 -15.47 2.61
CA PRO A 98 -36.28 -15.67 2.42
C PRO A 98 -37.02 -14.63 3.26
N SER A 99 -37.73 -13.72 2.59
CA SER A 99 -38.83 -12.97 3.19
C SER A 99 -40.09 -13.84 3.21
N MET A 100 -40.74 -13.93 4.37
CA MET A 100 -42.11 -14.40 4.62
C MET A 100 -42.32 -14.14 6.14
N THR A 101 -43.37 -13.53 6.70
CA THR A 101 -44.63 -12.91 6.26
C THR A 101 -45.15 -12.17 7.54
N ALA A 102 -45.81 -11.02 7.41
CA ALA A 102 -46.43 -10.24 8.51
C ALA A 102 -47.77 -10.87 8.99
N PRO A 103 -48.64 -10.25 9.84
CA PRO A 103 -48.52 -9.25 10.93
C PRO A 103 -49.25 -9.71 12.24
N ASP A 104 -49.49 -8.78 13.19
CA ASP A 104 -50.38 -8.83 14.38
C ASP A 104 -49.85 -9.59 15.61
N ALA A 105 -50.03 -9.17 16.87
CA ALA A 105 -50.85 -8.12 17.48
C ALA A 105 -50.23 -7.69 18.83
N ALA A 106 -50.73 -6.55 19.31
CA ALA A 106 -50.46 -5.86 20.57
C ALA A 106 -50.12 -6.71 21.81
N ASP A 107 -49.19 -6.21 22.63
CA ASP A 107 -49.55 -5.84 24.01
C ASP A 107 -48.54 -4.83 24.61
N SER A 108 -49.08 -3.74 25.16
CA SER A 108 -48.70 -2.95 26.33
C SER A 108 -47.24 -2.98 26.82
N ILE A 109 -46.56 -1.88 27.20
CA ILE A 109 -46.90 -0.79 28.13
C ILE A 109 -45.95 0.39 27.86
N ALA A 110 -46.45 1.60 28.07
CA ALA A 110 -45.84 2.92 27.90
C ALA A 110 -44.78 3.28 29.02
N PRO A 111 -44.20 4.50 29.02
CA PRO A 111 -42.82 4.81 29.40
C PRO A 111 -42.63 5.24 30.87
N GLN A 112 -41.39 5.30 31.34
CA GLN A 112 -41.00 6.29 32.36
C GLN A 112 -39.67 6.97 32.05
N GLU A 113 -39.80 8.27 31.76
CA GLU A 113 -38.82 9.30 32.05
C GLU A 113 -38.52 9.32 33.55
N THR A 114 -37.27 9.50 33.94
CA THR A 114 -36.92 10.25 35.16
C THR A 114 -35.66 11.06 34.91
N ASP A 115 -35.89 12.35 34.76
CA ASP A 115 -34.94 13.44 34.83
C ASP A 115 -34.58 13.76 36.31
N THR A 116 -33.44 14.44 36.48
CA THR A 116 -32.93 15.21 37.64
C THR A 116 -32.53 14.50 38.96
N PRO A 117 -31.67 15.09 39.82
CA PRO A 117 -31.25 16.50 39.96
C PRO A 117 -29.87 16.89 39.39
#